data_AF-A0A1H6FFA4-F1
#
_entry.id   AF-A0A1H6FFA4-F1
#
_cell.length_a   1.000
_cell.length_b   1.000
_cell.length_c   1.000
_cell.angle_alpha   90.00
_cell.angle_beta   90.00
_cell.angle_gamma   90.00
#
_symmetry.space_group_name_H-M   'P 1'
#
loop_
_entity.id
_entity.type
_entity.pdbx_description
1 polymer ?
#
loop_
_entity_poly.entity_id
_entity_poly.type
_entity_poly.pdbx_seq_one_letter_code
_entity_poly.pdbx_strand_id
1 'polypeptide(L)' 'MFSQSMTIAEFDPEIAKAIDSEKVRQETHVELIASENYASPRVMEAQGQRVNQ' A
#
# COMPACT_ATOMS: atom_id res chain seq x y z
N MET A 1 -4.81 23.02 6.75
CA MET A 1 -3.39 22.69 7.01
C MET A 1 -2.95 21.47 6.21
N PHE A 2 -3.81 20.48 5.92
CA PHE A 2 -3.56 19.45 4.90
C PHE A 2 -4.83 19.18 4.09
N SER A 3 -4.70 19.03 2.77
CA SER A 3 -5.83 18.73 1.87
C SER A 3 -6.00 17.22 1.73
N GLN A 4 -7.24 16.76 1.62
CA GLN A 4 -7.53 15.36 1.26
C GLN A 4 -7.05 15.00 -0.15
N SER A 5 -6.65 15.95 -0.98
CA SER A 5 -6.05 15.67 -2.29
C SER A 5 -4.57 15.33 -2.22
N MET A 6 -3.89 15.54 -1.08
CA MET A 6 -2.45 15.30 -0.97
C MET A 6 -2.16 13.80 -1.01
N THR A 7 -1.17 13.41 -1.81
CA THR A 7 -0.76 12.02 -1.98
C THR A 7 0.71 11.82 -1.63
N ILE A 8 1.09 10.58 -1.28
CA ILE A 8 2.51 10.22 -1.08
C ILE A 8 3.28 10.36 -2.40
N ALA A 9 2.68 10.07 -3.55
CA ALA A 9 3.34 10.22 -4.84
C ALA A 9 3.79 11.65 -5.16
N GLU A 10 3.00 12.66 -4.75
CA GLU A 10 3.35 14.08 -4.93
C GLU A 10 4.36 14.58 -3.88
N PHE A 11 4.28 14.07 -2.66
CA PHE A 11 5.14 14.49 -1.56
C PHE A 11 6.52 13.81 -1.59
N ASP A 12 6.53 12.49 -1.82
CA ASP A 12 7.72 11.63 -1.86
C ASP A 12 7.56 10.55 -2.95
N PRO A 13 7.96 10.86 -4.20
CA PRO A 13 7.84 9.93 -5.32
C PRO A 13 8.74 8.70 -5.19
N GLU A 14 9.82 8.76 -4.41
CA GLU A 14 10.72 7.63 -4.20
C GLU A 14 10.08 6.57 -3.32
N ILE A 15 9.48 7.00 -2.19
CA ILE A 15 8.71 6.11 -1.32
C ILE A 15 7.50 5.54 -2.07
N ALA A 16 6.77 6.36 -2.82
CA ALA A 16 5.61 5.89 -3.60
C ALA A 16 6.02 4.75 -4.56
N LYS A 17 7.11 4.93 -5.29
CA LYS A 17 7.65 3.92 -6.20
C LYS A 17 8.08 2.63 -5.47
N ALA A 18 8.67 2.76 -4.28
CA ALA A 18 9.07 1.60 -3.49
C ALA A 18 7.86 0.79 -3.02
N ILE A 19 6.79 1.46 -2.57
CA ILE A 19 5.52 0.81 -2.18
C ILE A 19 4.90 0.06 -3.36
N ASP A 20 4.82 0.70 -4.54
CA ASP A 20 4.28 0.07 -5.74
C ASP A 20 5.11 -1.15 -6.16
N SER A 21 6.44 -1.05 -6.06
CA SER A 21 7.34 -2.16 -6.38
C SER A 21 7.15 -3.35 -5.44
N GLU A 22 6.96 -3.11 -4.14
CA GLU A 22 6.70 -4.18 -3.17
C GLU A 22 5.33 -4.85 -3.41
N LYS A 23 4.31 -4.06 -3.76
CA LYS A 23 3.00 -4.62 -4.15
C LYS A 23 3.14 -5.58 -5.34
N VAL A 24 3.88 -5.18 -6.37
CA VAL A 24 4.15 -6.06 -7.53
C VAL A 24 4.95 -7.30 -7.11
N ARG A 25 5.95 -7.14 -6.22
CA ARG A 25 6.73 -8.27 -5.72
C ARG A 25 5.83 -9.31 -5.04
N GLN A 26 4.92 -8.87 -4.17
CA GLN A 26 3.98 -9.73 -3.46
C GLN A 26 2.97 -10.44 -4.37
N GLU A 27 2.58 -9.83 -5.50
CA GLU A 27 1.66 -10.43 -6.47
C GLU A 27 2.37 -11.41 -7.43
N THR A 28 3.66 -11.21 -7.69
CA THR A 28 4.45 -11.98 -8.65
C THR A 28 5.24 -13.12 -8.02
N HIS A 29 5.36 -13.14 -6.69
CA HIS A 29 6.06 -14.18 -5.94
C HIS A 29 5.07 -15.06 -5.17
N VAL A 30 5.35 -16.36 -5.12
CA VAL A 30 4.61 -17.27 -4.24
C VAL A 30 5.23 -17.16 -2.85
N GLU A 31 4.49 -16.58 -1.91
CA GLU A 31 4.93 -16.47 -0.52
C GLU A 31 4.65 -17.77 0.24
N LEU A 32 5.72 -18.37 0.79
CA LEU A 32 5.68 -19.64 1.53
C LEU A 32 6.13 -19.48 2.99
N ILE A 33 6.19 -18.24 3.47
CA ILE A 33 6.54 -17.93 4.85
C ILE A 33 5.31 -18.20 5.73
N ALA A 34 5.41 -19.18 6.62
CA ALA A 34 4.26 -19.67 7.40
C ALA A 34 3.62 -18.62 8.33
N SER A 35 4.35 -17.56 8.69
CA SER A 35 3.85 -16.46 9.52
C SER A 35 3.23 -15.30 8.73
N GLU A 36 3.35 -15.30 7.41
CA GLU A 36 2.86 -14.22 6.56
C GLU A 36 1.46 -14.50 6.01
N ASN A 37 0.72 -13.41 5.75
CA ASN A 37 -0.62 -13.47 5.17
C ASN A 37 -0.97 -12.14 4.51
N TYR A 38 -1.97 -12.14 3.64
CA TYR A 38 -2.50 -10.94 3.00
C TYR A 38 -3.64 -10.36 3.82
N ALA A 39 -3.48 -9.13 4.29
CA ALA A 39 -4.55 -8.42 4.99
C ALA A 39 -5.70 -8.11 4.02
N SER A 40 -6.94 -8.26 4.49
CA SER A 40 -8.10 -7.90 3.66
C SER A 40 -8.13 -6.39 3.38
N PRO A 41 -8.70 -5.93 2.24
CA PRO A 41 -8.84 -4.51 1.94
C PRO A 41 -9.52 -3.70 3.05
N ARG A 42 -10.46 -4.31 3.79
CA ARG A 42 -11.16 -3.68 4.92
C ARG A 42 -10.23 -3.41 6.11
N VAL A 43 -9.26 -4.29 6.34
CA VAL A 43 -8.24 -4.09 7.39
C VAL A 43 -7.29 -2.97 6.99
N MET A 44 -6.88 -2.93 5.72
CA MET A 44 -6.03 -1.87 5.22
C MET A 44 -6.74 -0.51 5.21
N GLU A 45 -8.04 -0.48 4.92
CA GLU A 45 -8.88 0.72 5.02
C GLU A 45 -8.89 1.28 6.45
N ALA A 46 -9.12 0.42 7.44
CA ALA A 46 -9.08 0.81 8.85
C ALA A 46 -7.69 1.33 9.29
N GLN A 47 -6.61 0.85 8.68
CA GLN A 47 -5.24 1.31 8.94
C GLN A 47 -4.88 2.64 8.26
N GLY A 48 -5.75 3.17 7.39
CA GLY A 48 -5.55 4.46 6.74
C GLY A 48 -5.30 4.40 5.23
N GLN A 49 -5.40 3.23 4.60
CA GLN A 49 -5.57 3.21 3.14
C GLN A 49 -6.92 3.83 2.81
N ARG A 50 -6.90 4.96 2.09
CA ARG A 50 -8.15 5.53 1.59
C ARG A 50 -8.66 4.63 0.47
N VAL A 51 -9.86 4.08 0.64
CA VAL A 51 -10.65 3.64 -0.51
C VAL A 51 -11.05 4.91 -1.24
N ASN A 52 -10.41 5.19 -2.38
CA ASN A 52 -10.90 6.20 -3.30
C ASN A 52 -12.30 5.75 -3.77
N GLN A 53 -13.34 6.34 -3.19
CA GLN A 53 -14.64 6.45 -3.85
C GLN A 53 -14.70 7.81 -4.54
#